data_AF-A0A077L811-F1
#
_entry.id   AF-A0A077L811-F1
#
_cell.length_a   1.000
_cell.length_b   1.000
_cell.length_c   1.000
_cell.angle_alpha   90.00
_cell.angle_beta   90.00
_cell.angle_gamma   90.00
#
_symmetry.space_group_name_H-M   'P 1'
#
loop_
_entity.id
_entity.type
_entity.pdbx_description
1 polymer ?
#
loop_
_entity_poly.entity_id
_entity_poly.type
_entity_poly.pdbx_seq_one_letter_code
_entity_poly.pdbx_strand_id
1 'polypeptide(L)' 'NGQFQGIVHGGGKTCAQPYEPGLYIKVFDYTDWIQNIIAGNTTATCPP' A
#
# COMPACT_ATOMS: atom_id res chain seq x y z
N ASN A 1 3.26 2.81 16.20
CA ASN A 1 1.89 2.36 16.55
C ASN A 1 1.66 0.85 16.37
N GLY A 2 2.66 0.04 15.96
CA GLY A 2 2.46 -1.43 15.83
C GLY A 2 1.46 -1.86 14.75
N GLN A 3 1.14 -0.99 13.80
CA GLN A 3 0.15 -1.24 12.74
C GLN A 3 0.83 -1.52 11.40
N PHE A 4 0.20 -2.36 10.58
CA PHE A 4 0.61 -2.58 9.19
C PHE A 4 0.13 -1.43 8.30
N GLN A 5 1.00 -0.45 8.09
CA GLN A 5 0.66 0.82 7.44
C GLN A 5 1.07 0.89 5.97
N GLY A 6 2.05 0.09 5.55
CA GLY A 6 2.66 0.24 4.23
C GLY A 6 3.18 -1.05 3.61
N ILE A 7 3.06 -1.15 2.30
CA ILE A 7 3.75 -2.14 1.45
C ILE A 7 4.85 -1.40 0.70
N VAL A 8 6.08 -1.92 0.70
CA VAL A 8 7.20 -1.31 -0.02
C VAL A 8 6.87 -1.24 -1.51
N HIS A 9 6.83 -0.03 -2.08
CA HIS A 9 6.66 0.16 -3.52
C HIS A 9 8.02 0.33 -4.19
N GLY A 10 8.86 1.24 -3.67
CA GLY A 10 10.14 1.56 -4.26
C GLY A 10 10.72 2.85 -3.69
N GLY A 11 11.58 3.51 -4.48
CA GLY A 11 12.24 4.76 -4.12
C GLY A 11 13.21 5.19 -5.21
N GLY A 12 14.19 6.03 -4.85
CA GLY A 12 15.26 6.43 -5.75
C GLY A 12 16.03 5.24 -6.35
N LYS A 13 16.71 5.48 -7.47
CA LYS A 13 17.53 4.45 -8.17
C LYS A 13 18.59 3.85 -7.24
N THR A 14 19.17 4.69 -6.38
CA THR A 14 20.09 4.27 -5.32
C THR A 14 19.39 4.46 -3.98
N CYS A 15 19.40 3.43 -3.15
CA CYS A 15 18.76 3.48 -1.84
C CYS A 15 19.45 4.50 -0.91
N ALA A 16 18.68 5.03 0.05
CA ALA A 16 19.17 5.89 1.13
C ALA A 16 19.87 7.20 0.68
N GLN A 17 19.53 7.72 -0.50
CA GLN A 17 20.01 9.03 -0.92
C GLN A 17 19.36 10.15 -0.08
N PRO A 18 20.11 11.22 0.25
CA PRO A 18 19.55 12.39 0.92
C PRO A 18 18.39 12.97 0.12
N TYR A 19 17.29 13.31 0.82
CA TYR A 19 16.08 13.90 0.23
C TYR A 19 15.34 13.01 -0.79
N GLU A 20 15.69 11.73 -0.91
CA GLU A 20 14.97 10.75 -1.72
C GLU A 20 14.27 9.72 -0.81
N PRO A 21 13.02 9.96 -0.39
CA PRO A 21 12.31 9.06 0.49
C PRO A 21 11.90 7.75 -0.20
N GLY A 22 11.68 6.72 0.61
CA GLY A 22 11.00 5.50 0.15
C GLY A 22 9.51 5.76 -0.07
N LEU A 23 8.97 5.15 -1.12
CA LEU A 23 7.56 5.16 -1.45
C LEU A 23 6.91 3.86 -0.96
N TYR A 24 5.76 4.00 -0.31
CA TYR A 24 4.99 2.89 0.23
C TYR A 24 3.54 3.02 -0.22
N ILE A 25 2.93 1.89 -0.58
CA ILE A 25 1.48 1.82 -0.80
C ILE A 25 0.81 1.96 0.56
N LYS A 26 -0.11 2.90 0.70
CA LYS A 26 -0.83 3.17 1.94
C LYS A 26 -1.92 2.12 2.15
N VAL A 27 -1.65 1.14 3.02
CA VAL A 27 -2.54 -0.03 3.25
C VAL A 27 -3.95 0.39 3.65
N PHE A 28 -4.05 1.47 4.45
CA PHE A 28 -5.33 1.95 4.95
C PHE A 28 -6.35 2.22 3.84
N ASP A 29 -5.92 2.80 2.72
CA ASP A 29 -6.81 3.18 1.62
C ASP A 29 -7.38 1.95 0.89
N TYR A 30 -6.74 0.78 1.04
CA TYR A 30 -7.14 -0.48 0.41
C TYR A 30 -7.93 -1.41 1.34
N THR A 31 -8.18 -1.03 2.59
CA THR A 31 -8.79 -1.91 3.59
C THR A 31 -10.14 -2.49 3.14
N ASP A 32 -11.01 -1.64 2.59
CA ASP A 32 -12.33 -2.07 2.11
C ASP A 32 -12.23 -3.01 0.91
N TRP A 33 -11.33 -2.71 -0.02
CA TRP A 33 -11.07 -3.57 -1.18
C TRP A 33 -10.54 -4.94 -0.74
N ILE A 34 -9.55 -4.99 0.16
CA ILE A 34 -8.99 -6.23 0.70
C ILE A 34 -10.08 -7.07 1.37
N GLN A 35 -10.90 -6.47 2.23
CA GLN A 35 -11.97 -7.18 2.93
C GLN A 35 -13.02 -7.73 1.95
N ASN A 36 -13.42 -6.95 0.94
CA ASN A 36 -14.36 -7.41 -0.08
C ASN A 36 -13.83 -8.61 -0.87
N ILE A 37 -12.56 -8.59 -1.28
CA ILE A 37 -11.93 -9.71 -1.99
C ILE A 37 -11.91 -10.96 -1.11
N ILE A 38 -11.52 -10.85 0.17
CA ILE A 38 -11.51 -11.97 1.12
C ILE A 38 -12.93 -12.52 1.35
N ALA A 39 -13.94 -11.66 1.36
CA ALA A 39 -15.35 -12.05 1.49
C ALA A 39 -15.94 -12.72 0.23
N GLY A 40 -15.16 -12.85 -0.85
CA GLY A 40 -15.56 -13.53 -2.08
C GLY A 40 -16.18 -12.62 -3.15
N ASN A 41 -16.10 -11.29 -2.99
CA ASN A 41 -16.53 -10.36 -4.03
C ASN A 41 -15.55 -10.40 -5.22
N THR A 42 -16.03 -10.79 -6.41
CA THR A 42 -15.22 -10.87 -7.63
C THR A 42 -15.23 -9.60 -8.48
N THR A 43 -16.00 -8.59 -8.10
CA THR A 43 -16.13 -7.31 -8.81
C THR A 43 -15.66 -6.11 -7.98
N ALA A 44 -15.00 -6.35 -6.84
CA ALA A 44 -14.45 -5.29 -6.00
C ALA A 44 -13.36 -4.50 -6.73
N THR A 45 -13.49 -3.17 -6.75
CA THR A 45 -12.53 -2.25 -7.35
C THR A 45 -11.61 -1.65 -6.29
N CYS A 46 -10.35 -1.42 -6.64
CA CYS A 46 -9.41 -0.68 -5.81
C CYS A 46 -9.85 0.79 -5.60
N PRO A 47 -9.36 1.47 -4.55
CA PRO A 47 -9.44 2.93 -4.47
C PRO A 47 -8.84 3.58 -5.73
N PRO A 48 -9.38 4.73 -6.17
CA PRO A 48 -8.95 5.43 -7.38
C PRO A 48 -7.52 5.98 -7.28
#